data_AF-A0A922T437-F1
#
_entry.id   AF-A0A922T437-F1
#
_cell.length_a   1.000
_cell.length_b   1.000
_cell.length_c   1.000
_cell.angle_alpha   90.00
_cell.angle_beta   90.00
_cell.angle_gamma   90.00
#
_symmetry.space_group_name_H-M   'P 1'
#
loop_
_entity.id
_entity.type
_entity.pdbx_description
1 polymer ?
#
loop_
_entity_poly.entity_id
_entity_poly.type
_entity_poly.pdbx_seq_one_letter_code
_entity_poly.pdbx_strand_id
1 'polypeptide(L)'
;MKKRLLIILSFMLMTISLNFLYINVKAMTDTEWRKSFGGNYGQDDYTTPPPLVGDQAKIGFRNDWDKARDFGVKPIKVGDSQIEIKTYPGASIKVVRVEKEEDISLYGITSIYSYNKTDYKIKPILANPSGIAIFDLKNSGTYKNQEIKKNSEEKVKIGDKYFVSVSYDGINLGSAEWTVGESIPKDIEEKDEEEIQKFVEALENKEKEKADREQKYAEALFRNAIATEANKTWYQRLGDNIEDTWANVKGWWKG
;
A
#
# COMPACT_ATOMS: atom_id res chain seq x y z
N MET A 1 -28.99 5.07 3.21
CA MET A 1 -27.63 4.60 2.85
C MET A 1 -26.62 5.73 2.63
N LYS A 2 -26.98 6.86 2.00
CA LYS A 2 -26.04 7.98 1.73
C LYS A 2 -25.34 8.60 2.96
N LYS A 3 -25.98 8.64 4.14
CA LYS A 3 -25.38 9.22 5.36
C LYS A 3 -24.29 8.36 6.00
N ARG A 4 -24.29 7.03 5.80
CA ARG A 4 -23.25 6.14 6.36
C ARG A 4 -21.99 6.10 5.50
N LEU A 5 -22.13 6.25 4.18
CA LEU A 5 -20.99 6.31 3.24
C LEU A 5 -20.17 7.61 3.42
N LEU A 6 -20.85 8.74 3.66
CA LEU A 6 -20.21 10.05 3.89
C LEU A 6 -19.40 10.10 5.20
N ILE A 7 -19.81 9.34 6.23
CA ILE A 7 -19.08 9.28 7.51
C ILE A 7 -17.79 8.47 7.37
N ILE A 8 -17.80 7.39 6.58
CA ILE A 8 -16.62 6.57 6.32
C ILE A 8 -15.62 7.33 5.43
N LEU A 9 -16.10 8.05 4.40
CA LEU A 9 -15.23 8.88 3.55
C LEU A 9 -14.60 10.05 4.32
N SER A 10 -15.34 10.64 5.27
CA SER A 10 -14.83 11.71 6.15
C SER A 10 -13.75 11.21 7.11
N PHE A 11 -13.89 9.98 7.64
CA PHE A 11 -12.86 9.36 8.50
C PHE A 11 -11.58 8.98 7.74
N MET A 12 -11.69 8.58 6.46
CA MET A 12 -10.52 8.31 5.62
C MET A 12 -9.76 9.58 5.22
N LEU A 13 -10.45 10.72 5.02
CA LEU A 13 -9.77 11.98 4.68
C LEU A 13 -9.12 12.67 5.89
N MET A 14 -9.63 12.48 7.11
CA MET A 14 -9.09 13.13 8.31
C MET A 14 -7.81 12.45 8.85
N THR A 15 -7.54 11.20 8.46
CA THR A 15 -6.32 10.46 8.86
C THR A 15 -5.13 10.74 7.95
N ILE A 16 -5.35 11.31 6.76
CA ILE A 16 -4.27 11.69 5.82
C ILE A 16 -3.66 13.07 6.18
N SER A 17 -4.31 13.87 7.00
CA SER A 17 -3.92 15.28 7.24
C SER A 17 -3.19 15.60 8.55
N LEU A 18 -2.77 14.62 9.36
CA LEU A 18 -2.24 14.90 10.71
C LEU A 18 -0.83 14.38 11.08
N ASN A 19 -0.03 13.88 10.11
CA ASN A 19 1.36 13.51 10.37
C ASN A 19 2.39 14.29 9.52
N PHE A 20 2.21 15.60 9.39
CA PHE A 20 3.32 16.52 9.10
C PHE A 20 3.83 17.11 10.43
N LEU A 21 4.42 16.27 11.28
CA LEU A 21 5.31 16.75 12.32
C LEU A 21 6.66 17.05 11.66
N TYR A 22 6.96 18.36 11.57
CA TYR A 22 8.29 18.88 11.32
C TYR A 22 9.29 18.23 12.28
N ILE A 23 10.00 17.20 11.83
CA ILE A 23 11.23 16.79 12.47
C ILE A 23 12.26 17.85 12.07
N ASN A 24 12.63 18.69 13.03
CA ASN A 24 13.82 19.52 12.93
C ASN A 24 15.02 18.60 12.65
N VAL A 25 15.44 18.54 11.39
CA VAL A 25 16.67 17.87 10.98
C VAL A 25 17.82 18.69 11.55
N LYS A 26 18.32 18.28 12.72
CA LYS A 26 19.65 18.69 13.15
C LYS A 26 20.62 17.91 12.30
N ALA A 27 21.17 18.55 11.27
CA ALA A 27 22.21 17.97 10.43
C ALA A 27 23.39 17.58 11.34
N MET A 28 23.60 16.27 11.54
CA MET A 28 24.88 15.77 12.01
C MET A 28 25.89 16.16 10.93
N THR A 29 26.85 16.99 11.29
CA THR A 29 27.87 17.49 10.36
C THR A 29 28.70 16.31 9.85
N ASP A 30 28.93 16.27 8.53
CA ASP A 30 29.69 15.26 7.75
C ASP A 30 31.03 14.82 8.36
N THR A 31 31.59 15.63 9.25
CA THR A 31 32.86 15.40 9.94
C THR A 31 32.86 14.22 10.91
N GLU A 32 31.73 13.83 11.50
CA GLU A 32 31.68 12.72 12.47
C GLU A 32 31.48 11.35 11.79
N TRP A 33 30.83 11.31 10.63
CA TRP A 33 30.59 10.08 9.87
C TRP A 33 31.87 9.58 9.17
N ARG A 34 32.66 10.49 8.56
CA ARG A 34 33.86 10.14 7.78
C ARG A 34 34.99 9.54 8.63
N LYS A 35 35.05 9.80 9.94
CA LYS A 35 36.13 9.28 10.81
C LYS A 35 35.95 7.81 11.21
N SER A 36 34.74 7.27 11.18
CA SER A 36 34.46 5.87 11.58
C SER A 36 34.43 4.88 10.42
N PHE A 37 34.32 5.36 9.17
CA PHE A 37 34.11 4.53 7.98
C PHE A 37 35.14 4.83 6.88
N GLY A 38 36.41 5.05 7.24
CA GLY A 38 37.49 5.26 6.28
C GLY A 38 37.71 4.06 5.36
N GLY A 39 36.93 3.96 4.29
CA GLY A 39 37.21 3.13 3.13
C GLY A 39 38.18 3.89 2.22
N ASN A 40 39.32 3.27 1.95
CA ASN A 40 40.18 3.68 0.84
C ASN A 40 39.37 3.57 -0.44
N TYR A 41 39.26 4.66 -1.21
CA TYR A 41 38.84 4.61 -2.62
C TYR A 41 39.97 3.96 -3.42
N GLY A 42 40.08 2.63 -3.27
CA GLY A 42 40.95 1.76 -4.04
C GLY A 42 40.41 1.57 -5.45
N GLN A 43 41.34 1.41 -6.37
CA GLN A 43 41.18 1.31 -7.82
C GLN A 43 40.38 0.07 -8.28
N ASP A 44 39.09 0.01 -7.95
CA ASP A 44 38.24 -1.09 -8.38
C ASP A 44 37.55 -0.71 -9.71
N ASP A 45 37.75 -1.55 -10.72
CA ASP A 45 37.28 -1.37 -12.09
C ASP A 45 35.73 -1.50 -12.17
N TYR A 46 35.01 -0.37 -12.03
CA TYR A 46 33.53 -0.28 -12.01
C TYR A 46 32.86 -0.46 -13.38
N THR A 47 33.35 -1.31 -14.28
CA THR A 47 32.85 -1.30 -15.67
C THR A 47 31.54 -2.06 -15.89
N THR A 48 31.07 -2.88 -14.93
CA THR A 48 29.72 -3.45 -14.99
C THR A 48 29.09 -3.60 -13.60
N PRO A 49 28.03 -2.81 -13.27
CA PRO A 49 27.23 -3.09 -12.08
C PRO A 49 26.61 -4.49 -12.19
N PRO A 50 26.42 -5.20 -11.07
CA PRO A 50 25.73 -6.50 -11.10
C PRO A 50 24.35 -6.34 -11.74
N PRO A 51 23.90 -7.35 -12.52
CA PRO A 51 22.64 -7.25 -13.25
C PRO A 51 21.47 -7.00 -12.30
N LEU A 52 20.61 -6.06 -12.67
CA LEU A 52 19.38 -5.77 -11.95
C LEU A 52 18.38 -6.89 -12.22
N VAL A 53 18.14 -7.74 -11.22
CA VAL A 53 17.24 -8.87 -11.32
C VAL A 53 16.07 -8.68 -10.38
N GLY A 54 14.85 -8.72 -10.92
CA GLY A 54 13.61 -8.60 -10.17
C GLY A 54 12.64 -7.60 -10.81
N ASP A 55 11.46 -7.51 -10.22
CA ASP A 55 10.38 -6.62 -10.58
C ASP A 55 10.39 -5.37 -9.69
N GLN A 56 10.40 -4.20 -10.31
CA GLN A 56 10.38 -2.91 -9.61
C GLN A 56 9.02 -2.61 -9.00
N ALA A 57 7.92 -3.14 -9.54
CA ALA A 57 6.59 -2.93 -8.99
C ALA A 57 6.40 -3.65 -7.65
N LYS A 58 7.19 -4.69 -7.40
CA LYS A 58 7.10 -5.53 -6.20
C LYS A 58 7.85 -4.90 -5.05
N ILE A 59 7.12 -4.11 -4.27
CA ILE A 59 7.67 -3.32 -3.17
C ILE A 59 6.96 -3.63 -1.85
N GLY A 60 7.71 -3.81 -0.75
CA GLY A 60 7.19 -3.93 0.61
C GLY A 60 7.18 -5.35 1.17
N PHE A 61 6.41 -5.56 2.24
CA PHE A 61 6.20 -6.89 2.82
C PHE A 61 5.22 -7.69 1.97
N ARG A 62 5.70 -8.75 1.32
CA ARG A 62 4.90 -9.51 0.33
C ARG A 62 5.35 -10.96 0.23
N ASN A 63 4.45 -11.88 -0.12
CA ASN A 63 4.77 -13.31 -0.18
C ASN A 63 5.74 -13.65 -1.32
N ASP A 64 5.72 -12.87 -2.40
CA ASP A 64 6.62 -12.97 -3.55
C ASP A 64 7.75 -11.92 -3.49
N TRP A 65 8.22 -11.62 -2.28
CA TRP A 65 9.30 -10.67 -2.00
C TRP A 65 10.60 -11.01 -2.73
N ASP A 66 10.87 -12.29 -2.96
CA ASP A 66 12.05 -12.79 -3.66
C ASP A 66 12.13 -12.32 -5.12
N LYS A 67 10.98 -11.95 -5.69
CA LYS A 67 10.85 -11.38 -7.04
C LYS A 67 11.04 -9.88 -7.07
N ALA A 68 11.17 -9.19 -5.93
CA ALA A 68 11.40 -7.76 -5.90
C ALA A 68 12.78 -7.39 -6.48
N ARG A 69 12.88 -6.22 -7.09
CA ARG A 69 14.16 -5.64 -7.52
C ARG A 69 14.76 -4.74 -6.45
N ASP A 70 13.97 -3.78 -5.99
CA ASP A 70 14.47 -2.65 -5.20
C ASP A 70 14.21 -2.84 -3.71
N PHE A 71 13.01 -3.29 -3.32
CA PHE A 71 12.67 -3.48 -1.91
C PHE A 71 11.55 -4.51 -1.70
N GLY A 72 11.90 -5.78 -1.50
CA GLY A 72 10.96 -6.83 -1.08
C GLY A 72 11.35 -7.37 0.28
N VAL A 73 10.42 -7.44 1.22
CA VAL A 73 10.66 -8.00 2.55
C VAL A 73 9.76 -9.21 2.75
N LYS A 74 10.33 -10.30 3.26
CA LYS A 74 9.56 -11.47 3.64
C LYS A 74 8.66 -11.12 4.85
N PRO A 75 7.35 -11.44 4.80
CA PRO A 75 6.46 -11.28 5.95
C PRO A 75 7.03 -11.97 7.19
N ILE A 76 7.12 -11.22 8.29
CA ILE A 76 7.72 -11.68 9.55
C ILE A 76 6.67 -12.45 10.34
N LYS A 77 7.02 -13.67 10.76
CA LYS A 77 6.15 -14.57 11.52
C LYS A 77 6.61 -14.72 12.96
N VAL A 78 5.67 -15.14 13.81
CA VAL A 78 5.95 -15.46 15.21
C VAL A 78 7.02 -16.56 15.28
N GLY A 79 8.04 -16.34 16.09
CA GLY A 79 9.16 -17.27 16.27
C GLY A 79 10.29 -17.11 15.25
N ASP A 80 10.15 -16.24 14.25
CA ASP A 80 11.24 -15.93 13.33
C ASP A 80 12.43 -15.36 14.11
N SER A 81 13.62 -15.64 13.60
CA SER A 81 14.89 -15.16 14.17
C SER A 81 15.69 -14.32 13.19
N GLN A 82 15.15 -14.13 11.98
CA GLN A 82 15.80 -13.41 10.90
C GLN A 82 14.74 -12.64 10.12
N ILE A 83 15.14 -11.50 9.58
CA ILE A 83 14.37 -10.75 8.59
C ILE A 83 15.10 -10.86 7.26
N GLU A 84 14.42 -11.42 6.27
CA GLU A 84 14.94 -11.65 4.93
C GLU A 84 14.43 -10.57 3.97
N ILE A 85 15.36 -9.97 3.22
CA ILE A 85 15.09 -8.83 2.35
C ILE A 85 15.74 -9.08 0.99
N LYS A 86 14.99 -8.80 -0.08
CA LYS A 86 15.45 -8.75 -1.47
C LYS A 86 15.56 -7.29 -1.89
N THR A 87 16.72 -6.90 -2.39
CA THR A 87 17.04 -5.52 -2.78
C THR A 87 18.25 -5.48 -3.73
N TYR A 88 18.72 -4.28 -4.04
CA TYR A 88 19.89 -4.01 -4.85
C TYR A 88 21.17 -4.59 -4.20
N PRO A 89 22.05 -5.30 -4.94
CA PRO A 89 23.30 -5.80 -4.40
C PRO A 89 24.15 -4.70 -3.76
N GLY A 90 24.65 -4.92 -2.54
CA GLY A 90 25.40 -3.92 -1.79
C GLY A 90 24.55 -2.85 -1.08
N ALA A 91 23.22 -2.86 -1.22
CA ALA A 91 22.35 -1.96 -0.45
C ALA A 91 22.43 -2.27 1.05
N SER A 92 22.38 -1.21 1.85
CA SER A 92 22.42 -1.28 3.31
C SER A 92 21.01 -1.38 3.90
N ILE A 93 20.89 -2.19 4.95
CA ILE A 93 19.62 -2.44 5.63
C ILE A 93 19.60 -1.78 7.00
N LYS A 94 18.50 -1.11 7.32
CA LYS A 94 18.18 -0.66 8.67
C LYS A 94 16.88 -1.29 9.14
N VAL A 95 16.91 -1.85 10.35
CA VAL A 95 15.74 -2.42 11.03
C VAL A 95 15.52 -1.64 12.32
N VAL A 96 14.27 -1.27 12.58
CA VAL A 96 13.83 -0.58 13.80
C VAL A 96 12.69 -1.39 14.39
N ARG A 97 12.73 -1.63 15.70
CA ARG A 97 11.58 -2.11 16.45
C ARG A 97 10.81 -0.91 16.97
N VAL A 98 9.54 -0.82 16.63
CA VAL A 98 8.69 0.30 17.04
C VAL A 98 8.00 -0.08 18.36
N GLU A 99 8.33 0.61 19.44
CA GLU A 99 7.65 0.46 20.72
C GLU A 99 6.72 1.65 20.98
N LYS A 100 5.83 1.55 21.97
CA LYS A 100 4.73 2.52 22.19
C LYS A 100 5.21 3.96 22.42
N GLU A 101 6.43 4.15 22.91
CA GLU A 101 6.97 5.45 23.31
C GLU A 101 8.27 5.84 22.56
N GLU A 102 9.04 4.86 22.07
CA GLU A 102 10.31 5.11 21.37
C GLU A 102 10.55 4.09 20.23
N ASP A 103 11.15 4.57 19.16
CA ASP A 103 11.68 3.75 18.07
C ASP A 103 13.07 3.21 18.43
N ILE A 104 13.19 1.89 18.53
CA ILE A 104 14.43 1.21 18.90
C ILE A 104 15.14 0.74 17.63
N SER A 105 16.21 1.44 17.23
CA SER A 105 17.06 0.99 16.13
C SER A 105 17.81 -0.28 16.50
N LEU A 106 17.64 -1.32 15.66
CA LEU A 106 18.34 -2.59 15.79
C LEU A 106 19.54 -2.61 14.86
N TYR A 107 20.71 -2.92 15.41
CA TYR A 107 21.95 -3.07 14.68
C TYR A 107 22.35 -4.53 14.64
N GLY A 108 22.81 -5.01 13.49
CA GLY A 108 23.60 -6.25 13.46
C GLY A 108 24.84 -6.05 14.31
N ILE A 109 25.21 -7.03 15.13
CA ILE A 109 26.39 -6.95 15.99
C ILE A 109 27.31 -8.14 15.78
N THR A 110 28.59 -7.96 16.10
CA THR A 110 29.58 -9.04 16.17
C THR A 110 30.33 -8.93 17.49
N SER A 111 30.51 -10.07 18.15
CA SER A 111 31.23 -10.17 19.42
C SER A 111 32.73 -9.99 19.19
N ILE A 112 33.35 -9.26 20.09
CA ILE A 112 34.80 -9.11 20.17
C ILE A 112 35.23 -9.55 21.55
N TYR A 113 36.17 -10.49 21.57
CA TYR A 113 36.69 -11.04 22.80
C TYR A 113 37.99 -10.34 23.18
N SER A 114 38.04 -9.76 24.37
CA SER A 114 39.23 -9.09 24.90
C SER A 114 39.31 -9.31 26.40
N TYR A 115 40.43 -9.85 26.90
CA TYR A 115 40.73 -10.03 28.33
C TYR A 115 39.53 -10.47 29.20
N ASN A 116 38.86 -11.57 28.83
CA ASN A 116 37.69 -12.15 29.52
C ASN A 116 36.41 -11.30 29.52
N LYS A 117 36.34 -10.24 28.70
CA LYS A 117 35.14 -9.44 28.44
C LYS A 117 34.69 -9.65 27.01
N THR A 118 33.37 -9.80 26.83
CA THR A 118 32.76 -9.77 25.49
C THR A 118 32.23 -8.36 25.26
N ASP A 119 32.86 -7.65 24.33
CA ASP A 119 32.34 -6.40 23.79
C ASP A 119 31.66 -6.68 22.44
N TYR A 120 30.92 -5.69 21.94
CA TYR A 120 30.24 -5.79 20.66
C TYR A 120 30.65 -4.63 19.75
N LYS A 121 30.67 -4.88 18.44
CA LYS A 121 30.72 -3.81 17.42
C LYS A 121 29.52 -3.94 16.50
N ILE A 122 29.08 -2.80 15.99
CA ILE A 122 28.06 -2.73 14.93
C ILE A 122 28.63 -3.36 13.66
N LYS A 123 27.88 -4.30 13.11
CA LYS A 123 28.11 -4.92 11.82
C LYS A 123 27.04 -4.39 10.86
N PRO A 124 27.41 -3.55 9.87
CA PRO A 124 26.45 -3.14 8.85
C PRO A 124 25.97 -4.37 8.07
N ILE A 125 24.67 -4.41 7.77
CA ILE A 125 24.06 -5.47 6.98
C ILE A 125 23.92 -4.96 5.56
N LEU A 126 24.62 -5.61 4.64
CA LEU A 126 24.60 -5.32 3.21
C LEU A 126 23.98 -6.49 2.46
N ALA A 127 23.25 -6.20 1.39
CA ALA A 127 22.78 -7.22 0.47
C ALA A 127 23.95 -7.88 -0.27
N ASN A 128 23.92 -9.21 -0.37
CA ASN A 128 24.92 -9.99 -1.09
C ASN A 128 24.83 -9.75 -2.63
N PRO A 129 25.73 -10.33 -3.45
CA PRO A 129 25.67 -10.19 -4.91
C PRO A 129 24.37 -10.67 -5.57
N SER A 130 23.62 -11.54 -4.90
CA SER A 130 22.28 -11.99 -5.34
C SER A 130 21.17 -11.02 -4.94
N GLY A 131 21.49 -9.91 -4.27
CA GLY A 131 20.53 -8.94 -3.78
C GLY A 131 19.77 -9.40 -2.53
N ILE A 132 20.26 -10.40 -1.82
CA ILE A 132 19.63 -10.90 -0.58
C ILE A 132 20.39 -10.35 0.62
N ALA A 133 19.66 -9.74 1.54
CA ALA A 133 20.14 -9.35 2.86
C ALA A 133 19.39 -10.12 3.94
N ILE A 134 20.13 -10.56 4.96
CA ILE A 134 19.57 -11.28 6.11
C ILE A 134 19.97 -10.50 7.35
N PHE A 135 18.96 -9.98 8.06
CA PHE A 135 19.15 -9.37 9.37
C PHE A 135 18.89 -10.41 10.46
N ASP A 136 19.92 -10.77 11.22
CA ASP A 136 19.83 -11.77 12.28
C ASP A 136 19.41 -11.10 13.61
N LEU A 137 18.18 -11.35 14.05
CA LEU A 137 17.61 -10.80 15.29
C LEU A 137 18.28 -11.37 16.54
N LYS A 138 18.87 -12.58 16.47
CA LYS A 138 19.62 -13.14 17.62
C LYS A 138 20.97 -12.48 17.79
N ASN A 139 21.55 -12.03 16.69
CA ASN A 139 22.81 -11.31 16.64
C ASN A 139 22.58 -9.82 16.37
N SER A 140 21.49 -9.28 16.91
CA SER A 140 21.24 -7.85 16.94
C SER A 140 21.41 -7.24 18.33
N GLY A 141 21.58 -5.94 18.36
CA GLY A 141 21.65 -5.16 19.60
C GLY A 141 21.17 -3.73 19.39
N THR A 142 21.02 -3.03 20.51
CA THR A 142 20.67 -1.63 20.56
C THR A 142 21.89 -0.80 20.91
N TYR A 143 21.96 0.42 20.38
CA TYR A 143 23.02 1.37 20.69
C TYR A 143 22.42 2.55 21.45
N LYS A 144 22.73 2.67 22.74
CA LYS A 144 22.25 3.75 23.61
C LYS A 144 23.40 4.16 24.55
N ASN A 145 23.57 5.47 24.75
CA ASN A 145 24.61 6.03 25.62
C ASN A 145 26.03 5.53 25.30
N GLN A 146 26.38 5.41 24.01
CA GLN A 146 27.68 4.91 23.53
C GLN A 146 28.00 3.44 23.87
N GLU A 147 27.01 2.69 24.38
CA GLU A 147 27.14 1.26 24.66
C GLU A 147 26.25 0.44 23.73
N ILE A 148 26.79 -0.69 23.27
CA ILE A 148 26.03 -1.69 22.49
C ILE A 148 25.53 -2.75 23.46
N LYS A 149 24.21 -2.88 23.58
CA LYS A 149 23.57 -3.94 24.36
C LYS A 149 23.00 -4.97 23.40
N LYS A 150 23.51 -6.20 23.47
CA LYS A 150 22.95 -7.33 22.73
C LYS A 150 21.52 -7.59 23.20
N ASN A 151 20.61 -7.82 22.26
CA ASN A 151 19.26 -8.28 22.61
C ASN A 151 19.33 -9.75 23.00
N SER A 152 18.91 -10.05 24.24
CA SER A 152 18.88 -11.42 24.77
C SER A 152 17.74 -12.18 24.11
N GLU A 153 18.07 -13.04 23.13
CA GLU A 153 17.17 -14.03 22.51
C GLU A 153 15.77 -13.50 22.15
N GLU A 154 15.71 -12.49 21.30
CA GLU A 154 14.44 -11.92 20.86
C GLU A 154 13.88 -12.75 19.70
N LYS A 155 13.16 -13.83 20.03
CA LYS A 155 12.23 -14.43 19.08
C LYS A 155 11.08 -13.47 18.86
N VAL A 156 10.69 -13.31 17.60
CA VAL A 156 9.57 -12.46 17.21
C VAL A 156 8.28 -12.93 17.90
N LYS A 157 7.53 -11.99 18.51
CA LYS A 157 6.24 -12.23 19.17
C LYS A 157 5.10 -11.59 18.40
N ILE A 158 3.89 -12.05 18.68
CA ILE A 158 2.68 -11.43 18.15
C ILE A 158 2.54 -9.99 18.65
N GLY A 159 2.17 -9.06 17.76
CA GLY A 159 2.07 -7.63 18.05
C GLY A 159 3.40 -6.87 18.03
N ASP A 160 4.54 -7.55 17.84
CA ASP A 160 5.80 -6.86 17.59
C ASP A 160 5.72 -6.09 16.28
N LYS A 161 6.20 -4.85 16.30
CA LYS A 161 6.18 -3.95 15.15
C LYS A 161 7.61 -3.67 14.70
N TYR A 162 7.87 -3.91 13.42
CA TYR A 162 9.16 -3.70 12.79
C TYR A 162 9.03 -2.73 11.64
N PHE A 163 9.93 -1.75 11.59
CA PHE A 163 10.14 -0.89 10.44
C PHE A 163 11.46 -1.28 9.76
N VAL A 164 11.39 -1.55 8.46
CA VAL A 164 12.55 -1.92 7.64
C VAL A 164 12.73 -0.88 6.56
N SER A 165 13.95 -0.36 6.41
CA SER A 165 14.31 0.55 5.33
C SER A 165 15.60 0.12 4.66
N VAL A 166 15.69 0.36 3.36
CA VAL A 166 16.86 0.00 2.55
C VAL A 166 17.38 1.21 1.81
N SER A 167 18.71 1.38 1.81
CA SER A 167 19.37 2.45 1.07
C SER A 167 20.59 1.96 0.32
N TYR A 168 20.84 2.57 -0.83
CA TYR A 168 22.03 2.33 -1.66
C TYR A 168 22.68 3.68 -1.95
N ASP A 169 23.96 3.82 -1.59
CA ASP A 169 24.73 5.06 -1.74
C ASP A 169 24.01 6.31 -1.16
N GLY A 170 23.40 6.15 0.02
CA GLY A 170 22.64 7.20 0.69
C GLY A 170 21.23 7.46 0.13
N ILE A 171 20.86 6.86 -1.00
CA ILE A 171 19.52 6.98 -1.59
C ILE A 171 18.60 5.92 -0.99
N ASN A 172 17.44 6.32 -0.47
CA ASN A 172 16.43 5.40 0.02
C ASN A 172 15.76 4.67 -1.16
N LEU A 173 15.82 3.34 -1.16
CA LEU A 173 15.19 2.48 -2.16
C LEU A 173 13.78 2.05 -1.76
N GLY A 174 13.48 2.04 -0.46
CA GLY A 174 12.18 1.66 0.05
C GLY A 174 12.17 1.46 1.55
N SER A 175 10.99 1.59 2.13
CA SER A 175 10.74 1.31 3.53
C SER A 175 9.31 0.82 3.76
N ALA A 176 9.12 -0.03 4.75
CA ALA A 176 7.80 -0.47 5.17
C ALA A 176 7.78 -0.84 6.66
N GLU A 177 6.58 -0.81 7.22
CA GLU A 177 6.28 -1.27 8.56
C GLU A 177 5.53 -2.60 8.51
N TRP A 178 5.76 -3.46 9.51
CA TRP A 178 5.11 -4.74 9.67
C TRP A 178 4.80 -5.01 11.13
N THR A 179 3.53 -5.29 11.42
CA THR A 179 3.06 -5.74 12.72
C THR A 179 2.81 -7.24 12.66
N VAL A 180 3.54 -8.00 13.49
CA VAL A 180 3.54 -9.45 13.43
C VAL A 180 2.18 -10.01 13.87
N GLY A 181 1.55 -10.77 12.97
CA GLY A 181 0.25 -11.38 13.20
C GLY A 181 -0.94 -10.46 12.92
N GLU A 182 -0.71 -9.19 12.58
CA GLU A 182 -1.76 -8.23 12.25
C GLU A 182 -1.67 -7.74 10.80
N SER A 183 -0.45 -7.46 10.31
CA SER A 183 -0.24 -6.98 8.95
C SER A 183 -0.54 -8.05 7.90
N ILE A 184 -1.10 -7.62 6.77
CA ILE A 184 -1.40 -8.45 5.61
C ILE A 184 -0.31 -8.21 4.55
N PRO A 185 0.22 -9.26 3.89
CA PRO A 185 1.15 -9.09 2.78
C PRO A 185 0.54 -8.29 1.62
N LYS A 186 1.32 -7.37 1.04
CA LYS A 186 0.86 -6.44 0.01
C LYS A 186 0.32 -7.12 -1.26
N ASP A 187 0.86 -8.28 -1.62
CA ASP A 187 0.39 -9.06 -2.79
C ASP A 187 -1.01 -9.65 -2.60
N ILE A 188 -1.51 -9.73 -1.36
CA ILE A 188 -2.89 -10.11 -1.05
C ILE A 188 -3.77 -8.87 -1.16
N GLU A 189 -3.35 -7.74 -0.59
CA GLU A 189 -4.05 -6.46 -0.72
C GLU A 189 -4.24 -6.06 -2.19
N GLU A 190 -3.18 -6.15 -3.01
CA GLU A 190 -3.22 -5.88 -4.45
C GLU A 190 -4.27 -6.75 -5.18
N LYS A 191 -4.41 -8.03 -4.82
CA LYS A 191 -5.41 -8.92 -5.41
C LYS A 191 -6.83 -8.58 -4.99
N ASP A 192 -7.03 -8.28 -3.70
CA ASP A 192 -8.34 -7.91 -3.18
C ASP A 192 -8.82 -6.60 -3.82
N GLU A 193 -7.92 -5.63 -4.01
CA GLU A 193 -8.21 -4.38 -4.73
C GLU A 193 -8.61 -4.64 -6.19
N GLU A 194 -7.89 -5.51 -6.91
CA GLU A 194 -8.24 -5.88 -8.28
C GLU A 194 -9.62 -6.58 -8.37
N GLU A 195 -9.94 -7.45 -7.42
CA GLU A 195 -11.24 -8.12 -7.36
C GLU A 195 -12.38 -7.14 -7.06
N ILE A 196 -12.17 -6.23 -6.12
CA ILE A 196 -13.11 -5.14 -5.80
C ILE A 196 -13.34 -4.28 -7.04
N GLN A 197 -12.27 -3.93 -7.77
CA GLN A 197 -12.37 -3.10 -8.97
C GLN A 197 -13.18 -3.79 -10.07
N LYS A 198 -12.92 -5.07 -10.33
CA LYS A 198 -13.72 -5.88 -11.28
C LYS A 198 -15.19 -5.97 -10.87
N PHE A 199 -15.45 -6.10 -9.57
CA PHE A 199 -16.81 -6.13 -9.05
C PHE A 199 -17.54 -4.80 -9.25
N VAL A 200 -16.87 -3.67 -8.97
CA VAL A 200 -17.41 -2.32 -9.21
C VAL A 200 -17.69 -2.10 -10.69
N GLU A 201 -16.75 -2.44 -11.57
CA GLU A 201 -16.93 -2.32 -13.02
C GLU A 201 -18.12 -3.18 -13.52
N ALA A 202 -18.28 -4.40 -13.00
CA ALA A 202 -19.40 -5.26 -13.34
C ALA A 202 -20.76 -4.67 -12.87
N LEU A 203 -20.79 -3.99 -11.73
CA LEU A 203 -21.99 -3.30 -11.25
C LEU A 203 -22.33 -2.09 -12.12
N GLU A 204 -21.34 -1.26 -12.45
CA GLU A 204 -21.54 -0.10 -13.33
C GLU A 204 -22.07 -0.53 -14.72
N ASN A 205 -21.52 -1.61 -15.28
CA ASN A 205 -21.98 -2.14 -16.56
C ASN A 205 -23.43 -2.64 -16.48
N LYS A 206 -23.82 -3.34 -15.40
CA LYS A 206 -25.21 -3.77 -15.20
C LYS A 206 -26.17 -2.59 -15.04
N GLU A 207 -25.74 -1.52 -14.36
CA GLU A 207 -26.55 -0.31 -14.23
C GLU A 207 -26.72 0.40 -15.57
N LYS A 208 -25.65 0.52 -16.35
CA LYS A 208 -25.72 1.06 -17.73
C LYS A 208 -26.66 0.23 -18.61
N GLU A 209 -26.53 -1.10 -18.60
CA GLU A 209 -27.43 -1.98 -19.35
C GLU A 209 -28.89 -1.86 -18.89
N LYS A 210 -29.14 -1.64 -17.60
CA LYS A 210 -30.49 -1.41 -17.08
C LYS A 210 -31.03 -0.06 -17.56
N ALA A 211 -30.24 1.01 -17.46
CA ALA A 211 -30.59 2.33 -17.95
C ALA A 211 -30.88 2.32 -19.46
N ASP A 212 -30.05 1.66 -20.26
CA ASP A 212 -30.24 1.52 -21.71
C ASP A 212 -31.51 0.73 -22.03
N ARG A 213 -31.82 -0.33 -21.27
CA ARG A 213 -33.08 -1.09 -21.43
C ARG A 213 -34.30 -0.25 -21.06
N GLU A 214 -34.23 0.51 -19.98
CA GLU A 214 -35.29 1.43 -19.57
C GLU A 214 -35.52 2.52 -20.61
N GLN A 215 -34.45 3.09 -21.18
CA GLN A 215 -34.54 4.06 -22.28
C GLN A 215 -35.16 3.44 -23.53
N LYS A 216 -34.69 2.27 -23.99
CA LYS A 216 -35.26 1.57 -25.15
C LYS A 216 -36.73 1.21 -24.93
N TYR A 217 -37.10 0.81 -23.71
CA TYR A 217 -38.49 0.54 -23.34
C TYR A 217 -39.35 1.81 -23.39
N ALA A 218 -38.86 2.92 -22.83
CA ALA A 218 -39.55 4.20 -22.92
C ALA A 218 -39.72 4.67 -24.38
N GLU A 219 -38.66 4.58 -25.20
CA GLU A 219 -38.72 4.89 -26.64
C GLU A 219 -39.74 4.01 -27.37
N ALA A 220 -39.79 2.71 -27.06
CA ALA A 220 -40.77 1.79 -27.65
C ALA A 220 -42.21 2.17 -27.27
N LEU A 221 -42.45 2.57 -26.01
CA LEU A 221 -43.75 3.08 -25.58
C LEU A 221 -44.13 4.37 -26.34
N PHE A 222 -43.20 5.31 -26.48
CA PHE A 222 -43.43 6.54 -27.25
C PHE A 222 -43.73 6.25 -28.73
N ARG A 223 -42.94 5.39 -29.38
CA ARG A 223 -43.18 5.00 -30.78
C ARG A 223 -44.54 4.32 -30.97
N ASN A 224 -44.90 3.42 -30.06
CA ASN A 224 -46.22 2.76 -30.08
C ASN A 224 -47.35 3.77 -29.92
N ALA A 225 -47.23 4.73 -28.99
CA ALA A 225 -48.23 5.79 -28.81
C ALA A 225 -48.42 6.62 -30.09
N ILE A 226 -47.32 7.07 -30.71
CA ILE A 226 -47.35 7.81 -31.98
C ILE A 226 -47.98 6.96 -33.09
N ALA A 227 -47.61 5.68 -33.19
CA ALA A 227 -48.17 4.78 -34.19
C ALA A 227 -49.67 4.53 -33.99
N THR A 228 -50.13 4.38 -32.75
CA THR A 228 -51.56 4.24 -32.46
C THR A 228 -52.34 5.52 -32.74
N GLU A 229 -51.78 6.70 -32.46
CA GLU A 229 -52.38 7.97 -32.83
C GLU A 229 -52.43 8.15 -34.34
N ALA A 230 -51.35 7.79 -35.04
CA ALA A 230 -51.25 7.85 -36.50
C ALA A 230 -52.24 6.86 -37.19
N ASN A 231 -52.44 5.68 -36.62
CA ASN A 231 -53.40 4.66 -37.10
C ASN A 231 -54.85 4.91 -36.67
N LYS A 232 -55.16 5.94 -35.86
CA LYS A 232 -56.55 6.33 -35.63
C LYS A 232 -57.18 6.73 -36.98
N THR A 233 -58.25 6.03 -37.34
CA THR A 233 -59.05 6.38 -38.52
C THR A 233 -59.72 7.74 -38.30
N TRP A 234 -60.00 8.48 -39.38
CA TRP A 234 -60.54 9.84 -39.29
C TRP A 234 -61.87 9.93 -38.51
N TYR A 235 -62.68 8.88 -38.52
CA TYR A 235 -63.90 8.78 -37.72
C TYR A 235 -63.64 8.61 -36.21
N GLN A 236 -62.60 7.88 -35.80
CA GLN A 236 -62.23 7.75 -34.37
C GLN A 236 -61.68 9.06 -33.82
N ARG A 237 -60.91 9.80 -34.62
CA ARG A 237 -60.45 11.16 -34.26
C ARG A 237 -61.60 12.15 -34.13
N LEU A 238 -62.66 11.98 -34.93
CA LEU A 238 -63.88 12.78 -34.86
C LEU A 238 -64.75 12.41 -33.65
N GLY A 239 -64.89 11.11 -33.34
CA GLY A 239 -65.61 10.64 -32.15
C GLY A 239 -64.98 11.14 -30.84
N ASP A 240 -63.67 11.00 -30.69
CA ASP A 240 -62.91 11.49 -29.51
C ASP A 240 -63.06 13.01 -29.34
N ASN A 241 -62.97 13.78 -30.43
CA ASN A 241 -63.17 15.23 -30.39
C ASN A 241 -64.61 15.61 -30.00
N ILE A 242 -65.61 14.86 -30.49
CA ILE A 242 -67.01 15.11 -30.16
C ILE A 242 -67.29 14.77 -28.69
N GLU A 243 -66.73 13.68 -28.16
CA GLU A 243 -66.87 13.32 -26.74
C GLU A 243 -66.18 14.32 -25.81
N ASP A 244 -64.95 14.76 -26.10
CA ASP A 244 -64.26 15.78 -25.30
C ASP A 244 -64.96 17.15 -25.37
N THR A 245 -65.48 17.52 -26.55
CA THR A 245 -66.29 18.73 -26.71
C THR A 245 -67.60 18.61 -25.92
N TRP A 246 -68.24 17.43 -25.92
CA TRP A 246 -69.43 17.16 -25.12
C TRP A 246 -69.15 17.13 -23.62
N ALA A 247 -68.02 16.60 -23.19
CA ALA A 247 -67.61 16.57 -21.78
C ALA A 247 -67.34 17.98 -21.25
N ASN A 248 -66.67 18.83 -22.04
CA ASN A 248 -66.49 20.25 -21.71
C ASN A 248 -67.81 21.02 -21.69
N VAL A 249 -68.74 20.75 -22.61
CA VAL A 249 -70.07 21.38 -22.63
C VAL A 249 -70.95 20.89 -21.46
N LYS A 250 -70.91 19.60 -21.11
CA LYS A 250 -71.59 19.05 -19.91
C LYS A 250 -70.98 19.58 -18.62
N GLY A 251 -69.66 19.75 -18.58
CA GLY A 251 -68.95 20.35 -17.45
C GLY A 251 -69.35 21.81 -17.25
N TRP A 252 -69.53 22.54 -18.35
CA TRP A 252 -70.00 23.94 -18.34
C TRP A 252 -71.48 24.09 -17.94
N TRP A 253 -72.31 23.07 -18.18
CA TRP A 253 -73.72 23.02 -17.75
C TRP A 253 -73.94 22.48 -16.33
N LYS A 254 -72.91 21.92 -15.69
CA LYS A 254 -72.95 21.43 -14.29
C LYS A 254 -72.18 22.32 -13.31
N GLY A 255 -71.70 23.48 -13.78
CA GLY A 255 -71.19 24.57 -12.95
C GLY A 255 -72.27 25.61 -12.67
#